data_AF-A0A1H6RMA3-F1
#
_entry.id   AF-A0A1H6RMA3-F1
#
_cell.length_a   1.000
_cell.length_b   1.000
_cell.length_c   1.000
_cell.angle_alpha   90.00
_cell.angle_beta   90.00
_cell.angle_gamma   90.00
#
_symmetry.space_group_name_H-M   'P 1'
#
loop_
_entity.id
_entity.type
_entity.pdbx_description
1 polymer ?
#
loop_
_entity_poly.entity_id
_entity_poly.type
_entity_poly.pdbx_seq_one_letter_code
_entity_poly.pdbx_strand_id
1 'polypeptide(L)'
;MAQKHFNFDDEDVKIKKPSGHKASMNETQEFHFKDEDDVVSAKKPSGKRKLKKWPIVLGIFVLLIVIGIVSVYNMTKEDGPVYGDRCAGLLPITQNIKTTAIEAVKKDHNSVKSIHIETACRTVKIDIVYVGGTSARVAESIAQDAAKKLDAASGRPKATNSAFSDLFGTYNNEKQYEINFYLTAEDNASEYPIYGTKKAGSDNFNFTLASVRDQATYNKVNKK
;
A
#
# COMPACT_ATOMS: atom_id res chain seq x y z
N MET A 1 28.03 -31.12 -11.20
CA MET A 1 28.50 -29.74 -11.41
C MET A 1 28.20 -28.97 -10.14
N ALA A 2 29.25 -28.45 -9.50
CA ALA A 2 29.21 -27.96 -8.12
C ALA A 2 28.49 -26.61 -7.96
N GLN A 3 27.69 -26.51 -6.91
CA GLN A 3 27.13 -25.25 -6.40
C GLN A 3 28.28 -24.35 -5.92
N LYS A 4 28.35 -23.12 -6.42
CA LYS A 4 29.25 -22.10 -5.86
C LYS A 4 28.62 -21.56 -4.59
N HIS A 5 29.23 -21.89 -3.45
CA HIS A 5 28.92 -21.31 -2.15
C HIS A 5 29.34 -19.83 -2.14
N PHE A 6 28.47 -18.96 -1.64
CA PHE A 6 28.81 -17.59 -1.26
C PHE A 6 29.62 -17.65 0.05
N ASN A 7 30.84 -17.10 0.03
CA ASN A 7 31.62 -16.81 1.25
C ASN A 7 31.36 -15.37 1.66
N PHE A 8 30.97 -15.17 2.92
CA PHE A 8 31.01 -13.88 3.58
C PHE A 8 32.23 -13.91 4.50
N ASP A 9 33.32 -13.28 4.08
CA ASP A 9 34.42 -12.96 4.99
C ASP A 9 34.08 -11.66 5.71
N ASP A 10 34.15 -11.74 7.04
CA ASP A 10 33.89 -10.71 8.03
C ASP A 10 34.84 -9.51 7.89
N GLU A 11 34.30 -8.30 7.84
CA GLU A 11 35.04 -7.07 8.17
C GLU A 11 34.28 -6.31 9.26
N ASP A 12 34.77 -6.48 10.49
CA ASP A 12 34.32 -5.86 11.73
C ASP A 12 34.44 -4.32 11.69
N VAL A 13 33.31 -3.62 11.58
CA VAL A 13 33.26 -2.16 11.79
C VAL A 13 33.35 -1.86 13.29
N LYS A 14 34.57 -1.65 13.79
CA LYS A 14 34.84 -1.14 15.15
C LYS A 14 34.40 0.31 15.28
N ILE A 15 33.30 0.54 16.00
CA ILE A 15 32.85 1.88 16.44
C ILE A 15 33.80 2.41 17.53
N LYS A 16 34.64 3.41 17.24
CA LYS A 16 35.40 4.17 18.24
C LYS A 16 34.62 5.40 18.71
N LYS A 17 34.33 5.48 20.02
CA LYS A 17 33.88 6.72 20.71
C LYS A 17 35.05 7.69 20.87
N PRO A 18 34.87 9.03 20.74
CA PRO A 18 35.88 9.97 21.15
C PRO A 18 35.84 10.17 22.68
N SER A 19 36.91 9.73 23.35
CA SER A 19 37.22 10.07 24.75
C SER A 19 37.91 11.43 24.81
N GLY A 20 37.48 12.27 25.75
CA GLY A 20 37.88 13.67 25.84
C GLY A 20 39.34 13.96 26.23
N HIS A 21 39.72 15.22 26.08
CA HIS A 21 40.82 15.83 26.81
C HIS A 21 40.48 17.26 27.23
N LYS A 22 40.93 17.55 28.47
CA LYS A 22 40.62 18.72 29.29
C LYS A 22 41.47 19.93 28.88
N ALA A 23 40.95 21.11 29.23
CA ALA A 23 41.61 22.40 29.15
C ALA A 23 42.95 22.44 29.91
N SER A 24 43.88 23.25 29.40
CA SER A 24 45.05 23.75 30.12
C SER A 24 45.25 25.22 29.75
N MET A 25 45.22 26.07 30.78
CA MET A 25 45.57 27.50 30.76
C MET A 25 47.04 27.68 31.13
N ASN A 26 47.56 28.85 30.73
CA ASN A 26 48.77 29.58 31.14
C ASN A 26 50.00 29.45 30.24
N GLU A 27 50.40 30.57 29.61
CA GLU A 27 51.67 31.26 29.95
C GLU A 27 51.70 32.72 29.44
N THR A 28 51.68 33.64 30.40
CA THR A 28 52.41 34.93 30.55
C THR A 28 52.50 35.99 29.42
N GLN A 29 51.77 37.08 29.67
CA GLN A 29 52.07 38.52 29.48
C GLN A 29 53.34 38.97 28.73
N GLU A 30 53.14 39.95 27.83
CA GLU A 30 53.97 41.17 27.80
C GLU A 30 53.07 42.39 27.49
N PHE A 31 52.91 43.28 28.47
CA PHE A 31 52.26 44.57 28.29
C PHE A 31 53.33 45.61 27.97
N HIS A 32 53.27 46.19 26.78
CA HIS A 32 53.95 47.45 26.49
C HIS A 32 52.90 48.55 26.39
N PHE A 33 52.83 49.38 27.44
CA PHE A 33 52.20 50.69 27.39
C PHE A 33 53.24 51.67 26.84
N LYS A 34 52.84 52.44 25.81
CA LYS A 34 53.51 53.68 25.44
C LYS A 34 52.43 54.76 25.34
N ASP A 35 52.67 55.80 26.12
CA ASP A 35 51.77 56.90 26.39
C ASP A 35 51.59 57.82 25.18
N GLU A 36 50.35 58.32 25.11
CA GLU A 36 49.83 59.61 24.65
C GLU A 36 50.12 60.17 23.24
N ASP A 37 49.00 60.67 22.70
CA ASP A 37 48.80 61.70 21.69
C ASP A 37 49.23 61.42 20.25
N ASP A 38 48.24 60.99 19.43
CA ASP A 38 47.82 61.82 18.29
C ASP A 38 46.57 61.26 17.58
N VAL A 39 45.50 62.06 17.66
CA VAL A 39 44.41 62.26 16.68
C VAL A 39 43.86 61.01 15.96
N VAL A 40 42.64 60.65 16.35
CA VAL A 40 41.74 59.74 15.62
C VAL A 40 41.55 60.21 14.18
N SER A 41 42.34 59.67 13.27
CA SER A 41 42.04 59.62 11.84
C SER A 41 41.25 58.34 11.58
N ALA A 42 39.92 58.47 11.56
CA ALA A 42 39.03 57.40 11.14
C ALA A 42 39.27 57.06 9.67
N LYS A 43 40.21 56.14 9.39
CA LYS A 43 40.33 55.50 8.08
C LYS A 43 39.08 54.65 7.83
N LYS A 44 38.21 55.12 6.94
CA LYS A 44 37.13 54.34 6.31
C LYS A 44 37.70 52.97 5.87
N PRO A 45 37.12 51.82 6.29
CA PRO A 45 37.42 50.57 5.63
C PRO A 45 36.70 50.52 4.27
N SER A 46 37.31 51.11 3.24
CA SER A 46 36.95 50.86 1.84
C SER A 46 37.56 49.53 1.39
N GLY A 47 36.96 48.43 1.83
CA GLY A 47 37.28 47.10 1.35
C GLY A 47 36.01 46.43 0.87
N LYS A 48 35.77 46.41 -0.44
CA LYS A 48 34.73 45.57 -1.05
C LYS A 48 35.02 44.13 -0.64
N ARG A 49 34.29 43.60 0.35
CA ARG A 49 34.36 42.18 0.72
C ARG A 49 33.96 41.40 -0.53
N LYS A 50 34.94 40.79 -1.19
CA LYS A 50 34.69 39.89 -2.32
C LYS A 50 33.86 38.73 -1.76
N LEU A 51 32.55 38.75 -1.99
CA LEU A 51 31.68 37.63 -1.68
C LEU A 51 32.26 36.41 -2.38
N LYS A 52 32.73 35.44 -1.59
CA LYS A 52 33.18 34.16 -2.12
C LYS A 52 32.01 33.60 -2.91
N LYS A 53 32.20 33.31 -4.21
CA LYS A 53 31.12 32.83 -5.08
C LYS A 53 30.65 31.41 -4.68
N TRP A 54 31.44 30.72 -3.85
CA TRP A 54 31.22 29.35 -3.40
C TRP A 54 29.90 29.12 -2.63
N PRO A 55 29.51 29.92 -1.62
CA PRO A 55 28.20 29.81 -0.98
C PRO A 55 27.00 30.03 -1.92
N ILE A 56 27.16 30.81 -2.99
CA ILE A 56 26.08 31.04 -3.97
C ILE A 56 25.84 29.77 -4.80
N VAL A 57 26.91 29.10 -5.21
CA VAL A 57 26.82 27.82 -5.95
C VAL A 57 26.22 26.72 -5.08
N LEU A 58 26.59 26.65 -3.81
CA LEU A 58 25.98 25.70 -2.86
C LEU A 58 24.48 25.96 -2.65
N GLY A 59 24.06 27.23 -2.56
CA GLY A 59 22.65 27.59 -2.45
C GLY A 59 21.82 27.13 -3.66
N ILE A 60 22.35 27.30 -4.87
CA ILE A 60 21.69 26.84 -6.11
C ILE A 60 21.61 25.30 -6.14
N PHE A 61 22.68 24.61 -5.73
CA PHE A 61 22.71 23.15 -5.71
C PHE A 61 21.68 22.57 -4.74
N VAL A 62 21.56 23.15 -3.55
CA VAL A 62 20.54 22.76 -2.57
C VAL A 62 19.13 23.01 -3.10
N LEU A 63 18.89 24.14 -3.78
CA LEU A 63 17.60 24.44 -4.39
C LEU A 63 17.19 23.40 -5.43
N LEU A 64 18.12 22.97 -6.30
CA LEU A 64 17.86 21.94 -7.30
C LEU A 64 17.56 20.58 -6.68
N ILE A 65 18.24 20.22 -5.58
CA ILE A 65 17.94 19.00 -4.82
C ILE A 65 16.53 19.07 -4.23
N VAL A 66 16.15 20.19 -3.62
CA VAL A 66 14.79 20.35 -3.06
C VAL A 66 13.73 20.26 -4.15
N ILE A 67 13.94 20.88 -5.31
CA ILE A 67 13.03 20.76 -6.46
C ILE A 67 12.95 19.31 -6.95
N GLY A 68 14.08 18.61 -7.04
CA GLY A 68 14.13 17.19 -7.41
C GLY A 68 13.41 16.27 -6.43
N ILE A 69 13.53 16.53 -5.12
CA ILE A 69 12.81 15.76 -4.09
C ILE A 69 11.30 16.01 -4.21
N VAL A 70 10.89 17.27 -4.38
CA VAL A 70 9.47 17.62 -4.54
C VAL A 70 8.90 17.05 -5.84
N SER A 71 9.66 17.08 -6.95
CA SER A 71 9.20 16.51 -8.23
C SER A 71 9.06 14.99 -8.15
N VAL A 72 10.04 14.28 -7.57
CA VAL A 72 9.94 12.84 -7.33
C VAL A 72 8.77 12.53 -6.39
N TYR A 73 8.59 13.30 -5.32
CA TYR A 73 7.46 13.11 -4.40
C TYR A 73 6.09 13.30 -5.08
N ASN A 74 5.95 14.32 -5.92
CA ASN A 74 4.72 14.53 -6.70
C ASN A 74 4.52 13.42 -7.75
N MET A 75 5.59 12.98 -8.41
CA MET A 75 5.57 11.84 -9.35
C MET A 75 5.36 10.48 -8.68
N THR A 76 5.55 10.38 -7.35
CA THR A 76 5.18 9.19 -6.57
C THR A 76 3.77 9.27 -6.00
N LYS A 77 3.17 10.47 -5.98
CA LYS A 77 1.78 10.69 -5.54
C LYS A 77 0.78 10.46 -6.65
N GLU A 78 1.11 10.89 -7.86
CA GLU A 78 0.37 10.52 -9.07
C GLU A 78 0.98 9.25 -9.62
N ASP A 79 0.15 8.27 -9.98
CA ASP A 79 0.58 6.95 -10.44
C ASP A 79 1.74 7.07 -11.46
N GLY A 80 2.93 6.64 -11.04
CA GLY A 80 4.14 6.81 -11.83
C GLY A 80 4.02 6.18 -13.23
N PRO A 81 4.89 6.56 -14.20
CA PRO A 81 4.77 6.19 -15.62
C PRO A 81 4.81 4.68 -15.92
N VAL A 82 5.08 3.85 -14.92
CA VAL A 82 5.11 2.38 -15.01
C VAL A 82 3.71 1.76 -14.73
N TYR A 83 2.78 2.53 -14.15
CA TYR A 83 1.42 2.11 -13.82
C TYR A 83 0.38 3.08 -14.39
N GLY A 84 0.54 3.54 -15.64
CA GLY A 84 -0.46 4.44 -16.24
C GLY A 84 -1.88 3.89 -16.14
N ASP A 85 -2.85 4.73 -15.78
CA ASP A 85 -4.31 4.63 -15.95
C ASP A 85 -4.97 3.23 -15.97
N ARG A 86 -4.46 2.24 -15.21
CA ARG A 86 -4.98 0.85 -15.26
C ARG A 86 -6.43 0.75 -14.78
N CYS A 87 -6.85 1.77 -14.03
CA CYS A 87 -8.17 1.90 -13.42
C CYS A 87 -9.00 3.02 -14.08
N ALA A 88 -8.46 3.71 -15.10
CA ALA A 88 -9.23 4.66 -15.89
C ALA A 88 -10.35 3.92 -16.64
N GLY A 89 -11.51 4.55 -16.75
CA GLY A 89 -12.69 3.94 -17.38
C GLY A 89 -13.49 2.99 -16.47
N LEU A 90 -13.08 2.81 -15.21
CA LEU A 90 -13.85 2.05 -14.23
C LEU A 90 -14.98 2.87 -13.62
N LEU A 91 -16.12 2.22 -13.42
CA LEU A 91 -17.27 2.80 -12.74
C LEU A 91 -16.98 2.96 -11.22
N PRO A 92 -17.22 4.14 -10.61
CA PRO A 92 -16.86 4.36 -9.22
C PRO A 92 -17.73 3.51 -8.26
N ILE A 93 -17.07 2.78 -7.35
CA ILE A 93 -17.71 2.11 -6.21
C ILE A 93 -17.49 2.98 -4.97
N THR A 94 -18.51 3.76 -4.62
CA THR A 94 -18.46 4.63 -3.44
C THR A 94 -18.64 3.83 -2.14
N GLN A 95 -18.18 4.39 -1.02
CA GLN A 95 -18.33 3.76 0.29
C GLN A 95 -19.81 3.51 0.64
N ASN A 96 -20.72 4.41 0.25
CA ASN A 96 -22.16 4.27 0.48
C ASN A 96 -22.77 3.04 -0.20
N ILE A 97 -22.29 2.71 -1.41
CA ILE A 97 -22.74 1.50 -2.14
C ILE A 97 -22.29 0.25 -1.37
N LYS A 98 -21.05 0.26 -0.88
CA LYS A 98 -20.50 -0.85 -0.07
C LYS A 98 -21.26 -1.04 1.23
N THR A 99 -21.51 0.04 1.98
CA THR A 99 -22.22 -0.06 3.27
C THR A 99 -23.66 -0.53 3.07
N THR A 100 -24.37 0.00 2.06
CA THR A 100 -25.73 -0.43 1.72
C THR A 100 -25.77 -1.93 1.39
N ALA A 101 -24.80 -2.41 0.62
CA ALA A 101 -24.69 -3.83 0.29
C ALA A 101 -24.41 -4.70 1.53
N ILE A 102 -23.49 -4.28 2.39
CA ILE A 102 -23.14 -4.98 3.63
C ILE A 102 -24.37 -5.09 4.56
N GLU A 103 -25.10 -4.00 4.75
CA GLU A 103 -26.31 -3.98 5.58
C GLU A 103 -27.40 -4.89 4.99
N ALA A 104 -27.58 -4.84 3.67
CA ALA A 104 -28.54 -5.70 2.99
C ALA A 104 -28.18 -7.19 3.14
N VAL A 105 -26.90 -7.58 3.09
CA VAL A 105 -26.49 -8.98 3.30
C VAL A 105 -26.71 -9.40 4.74
N LYS A 106 -26.28 -8.58 5.71
CA LYS A 106 -26.44 -8.89 7.14
C LYS A 106 -27.90 -8.98 7.57
N LYS A 107 -28.78 -8.20 6.93
CA LYS A 107 -30.22 -8.27 7.16
C LYS A 107 -30.83 -9.59 6.70
N ASP A 108 -30.37 -10.12 5.57
CA ASP A 108 -30.92 -11.34 4.97
C ASP A 108 -30.28 -12.61 5.55
N HIS A 109 -29.04 -12.51 6.05
CA HIS A 109 -28.25 -13.66 6.54
C HIS A 109 -27.70 -13.39 7.94
N ASN A 110 -28.36 -13.94 8.95
CA ASN A 110 -27.91 -13.88 10.35
C ASN A 110 -26.62 -14.68 10.62
N SER A 111 -26.22 -15.56 9.70
CA SER A 111 -25.00 -16.38 9.81
C SER A 111 -23.73 -15.59 9.49
N VAL A 112 -23.84 -14.31 9.12
CA VAL A 112 -22.71 -13.44 8.79
C VAL A 112 -22.35 -12.56 9.97
N LYS A 113 -21.12 -12.68 10.48
CA LYS A 113 -20.59 -11.83 11.54
C LYS A 113 -20.09 -10.49 11.00
N SER A 114 -19.24 -10.55 9.99
CA SER A 114 -18.64 -9.35 9.39
C SER A 114 -18.40 -9.52 7.90
N ILE A 115 -18.52 -8.42 7.17
CA ILE A 115 -18.20 -8.32 5.75
C ILE A 115 -17.26 -7.13 5.59
N HIS A 116 -16.16 -7.33 4.87
CA HIS A 116 -15.25 -6.28 4.46
C HIS A 116 -15.22 -6.20 2.93
N ILE A 117 -15.39 -5.01 2.37
CA ILE A 117 -15.39 -4.79 0.91
C ILE A 117 -14.31 -3.76 0.55
N GLU A 118 -13.19 -4.25 0.03
CA GLU A 118 -12.10 -3.43 -0.48
C GLU A 118 -12.19 -3.32 -2.00
N THR A 119 -11.88 -2.14 -2.56
CA THR A 119 -11.78 -1.97 -4.01
C THR A 119 -10.35 -1.62 -4.35
N ALA A 120 -9.69 -2.48 -5.11
CA ALA A 120 -8.32 -2.32 -5.56
C ALA A 120 -8.30 -2.34 -7.10
N CYS A 121 -8.30 -1.16 -7.72
CA CYS A 121 -8.33 -0.99 -9.18
C CYS A 121 -9.46 -1.79 -9.85
N ARG A 122 -9.16 -2.80 -10.68
CA ARG A 122 -10.13 -3.67 -11.39
C ARG A 122 -10.68 -4.82 -10.55
N THR A 123 -10.32 -4.90 -9.27
CA THR A 123 -10.72 -6.00 -8.39
C THR A 123 -11.45 -5.49 -7.16
N VAL A 124 -12.56 -6.13 -6.81
CA VAL A 124 -13.26 -5.96 -5.55
C VAL A 124 -12.98 -7.17 -4.68
N LYS A 125 -12.40 -6.97 -3.50
CA LYS A 125 -12.22 -8.04 -2.52
C LYS A 125 -13.40 -8.01 -1.55
N ILE A 126 -14.02 -9.15 -1.35
CA ILE A 126 -15.12 -9.34 -0.41
C ILE A 126 -14.70 -10.40 0.59
N ASP A 127 -14.38 -9.95 1.79
CA ASP A 127 -14.02 -10.84 2.90
C ASP A 127 -15.26 -11.03 3.77
N ILE A 128 -15.69 -12.28 3.97
CA ILE A 128 -16.85 -12.60 4.79
C ILE A 128 -16.42 -13.54 5.92
N VAL A 129 -16.77 -13.15 7.15
CA VAL A 129 -16.59 -13.97 8.33
C VAL A 129 -17.97 -14.48 8.77
N TYR A 130 -18.14 -15.79 8.77
CA TYR A 130 -19.37 -16.47 9.16
C TYR A 130 -19.31 -16.90 10.63
N VAL A 131 -20.48 -17.05 11.24
CA VAL A 131 -20.63 -17.69 12.55
C VAL A 131 -20.33 -19.20 12.44
N GLY A 132 -19.86 -19.80 13.54
CA GLY A 132 -19.52 -21.23 13.59
C GLY A 132 -20.69 -22.14 13.16
N GLY A 133 -20.36 -23.26 12.54
CA GLY A 133 -21.36 -24.21 12.01
C GLY A 133 -21.98 -23.87 10.65
N THR A 134 -21.57 -22.78 10.00
CA THR A 134 -22.01 -22.45 8.63
C THR A 134 -21.33 -23.37 7.61
N SER A 135 -22.09 -24.20 6.91
CA SER A 135 -21.52 -25.08 5.85
C SER A 135 -20.97 -24.31 4.66
N ALA A 136 -19.98 -24.88 3.96
CA ALA A 136 -19.38 -24.27 2.78
C ALA A 136 -20.39 -23.85 1.69
N ARG A 137 -21.38 -24.71 1.39
CA ARG A 137 -22.41 -24.42 0.37
C ARG A 137 -23.24 -23.18 0.72
N VAL A 138 -23.57 -23.01 2.00
CA VAL A 138 -24.31 -21.85 2.48
C VAL A 138 -23.43 -20.60 2.39
N ALA A 139 -22.17 -20.69 2.79
CA ALA A 139 -21.22 -19.59 2.64
C ALA A 139 -21.06 -19.14 1.18
N GLU A 140 -20.89 -20.08 0.25
CA GLU A 140 -20.81 -19.78 -1.19
C GLU A 140 -22.06 -19.06 -1.71
N SER A 141 -23.26 -19.52 -1.30
CA SER A 141 -24.53 -18.88 -1.66
C SER A 141 -24.62 -17.44 -1.13
N ILE A 142 -24.25 -17.23 0.14
CA ILE A 142 -24.22 -15.90 0.75
C ILE A 142 -23.21 -14.98 0.03
N ALA A 143 -22.05 -15.51 -0.37
CA ALA A 143 -21.05 -14.74 -1.10
C ALA A 143 -21.56 -14.31 -2.49
N GLN A 144 -22.26 -15.20 -3.20
CA GLN A 144 -22.92 -14.86 -4.47
C GLN A 144 -24.01 -13.80 -4.29
N ASP A 145 -24.80 -13.90 -3.22
CA ASP A 145 -25.82 -12.92 -2.88
C ASP A 145 -25.21 -11.56 -2.51
N ALA A 146 -24.10 -11.54 -1.76
CA ALA A 146 -23.35 -10.34 -1.47
C ALA A 146 -22.88 -9.61 -2.73
N ALA A 147 -22.41 -10.35 -3.73
CA ALA A 147 -22.04 -9.77 -5.03
C ALA A 147 -23.25 -9.15 -5.74
N LYS A 148 -24.41 -9.82 -5.74
CA LYS A 148 -25.64 -9.33 -6.36
C LYS A 148 -26.19 -8.09 -5.64
N LYS A 149 -26.11 -8.05 -4.32
CA LYS A 149 -26.52 -6.87 -3.52
C LYS A 149 -25.59 -5.69 -3.74
N LEU A 150 -24.27 -5.94 -3.85
CA LEU A 150 -23.31 -4.91 -4.20
C LEU A 150 -23.57 -4.33 -5.59
N ASP A 151 -23.90 -5.20 -6.56
CA ASP A 151 -24.29 -4.80 -7.91
C ASP A 151 -25.57 -3.97 -7.91
N ALA A 152 -26.62 -4.44 -7.23
CA ALA A 152 -27.91 -3.77 -7.15
C ALA A 152 -27.81 -2.40 -6.46
N ALA A 153 -27.00 -2.28 -5.41
CA ALA A 153 -26.77 -1.02 -4.70
C ALA A 153 -26.14 0.06 -5.59
N SER A 154 -25.50 -0.31 -6.71
CA SER A 154 -24.96 0.66 -7.67
C SER A 154 -26.03 1.34 -8.54
N GLY A 155 -27.24 0.76 -8.62
CA GLY A 155 -28.33 1.27 -9.45
C GLY A 155 -28.06 1.28 -10.95
N ARG A 156 -27.04 0.56 -11.41
CA ARG A 156 -26.61 0.54 -12.82
C ARG A 156 -27.51 -0.38 -13.66
N PRO A 157 -27.67 -0.07 -14.96
CA PRO A 157 -28.44 -0.92 -15.85
C PRO A 157 -27.75 -2.27 -16.05
N LYS A 158 -28.54 -3.28 -16.37
CA LYS A 158 -28.07 -4.62 -16.71
C LYS A 158 -28.29 -4.87 -18.19
N ALA A 159 -27.31 -5.49 -18.85
CA ALA A 159 -27.48 -5.97 -20.21
C ALA A 159 -28.55 -7.07 -20.26
N THR A 160 -29.21 -7.23 -21.41
CA THR A 160 -30.20 -8.29 -21.62
C THR A 160 -29.58 -9.66 -21.37
N ASN A 161 -30.22 -10.48 -20.53
CA ASN A 161 -29.75 -11.80 -20.09
C ASN A 161 -28.48 -11.82 -19.20
N SER A 162 -28.05 -10.68 -18.68
CA SER A 162 -26.96 -10.61 -17.69
C SER A 162 -27.48 -10.63 -16.26
N ALA A 163 -26.87 -11.45 -15.39
CA ALA A 163 -27.19 -11.43 -13.95
C ALA A 163 -26.69 -10.15 -13.26
N PHE A 164 -25.64 -9.53 -13.82
CA PHE A 164 -24.96 -8.36 -13.27
C PHE A 164 -25.12 -7.11 -14.13
N SER A 165 -25.07 -5.95 -13.48
CA SER A 165 -25.04 -4.65 -14.13
C SER A 165 -23.71 -4.38 -14.82
N ASP A 166 -23.65 -3.25 -15.52
CA ASP A 166 -22.41 -2.70 -16.07
C ASP A 166 -21.25 -2.74 -15.07
N LEU A 167 -21.50 -2.62 -13.75
CA LEU A 167 -20.47 -2.61 -12.73
C LEU A 167 -19.61 -3.88 -12.69
N PHE A 168 -20.20 -5.07 -12.80
CA PHE A 168 -19.47 -6.34 -12.84
C PHE A 168 -19.53 -7.01 -14.22
N GLY A 169 -20.12 -6.32 -15.18
CA GLY A 169 -20.22 -6.69 -16.58
C GLY A 169 -19.20 -5.96 -17.44
N THR A 170 -19.70 -5.31 -18.48
CA THR A 170 -18.93 -4.54 -19.46
C THR A 170 -19.56 -3.16 -19.59
N TYR A 171 -18.74 -2.12 -19.55
CA TYR A 171 -19.16 -0.73 -19.77
C TYR A 171 -18.21 -0.08 -20.79
N ASN A 172 -18.74 0.61 -21.79
CA ASN A 172 -17.95 1.21 -22.90
C ASN A 172 -16.95 0.23 -23.55
N ASN A 173 -17.39 -1.00 -23.82
CA ASN A 173 -16.57 -2.11 -24.36
C ASN A 173 -15.41 -2.56 -23.46
N GLU A 174 -15.34 -2.08 -22.22
CA GLU A 174 -14.35 -2.49 -21.24
C GLU A 174 -14.96 -3.32 -20.12
N LYS A 175 -14.32 -4.45 -19.82
CA LYS A 175 -14.63 -5.25 -18.63
C LYS A 175 -14.29 -4.45 -17.37
N GLN A 176 -15.26 -4.39 -16.47
CA GLN A 176 -15.18 -3.57 -15.26
C GLN A 176 -14.49 -4.35 -14.13
N TYR A 177 -15.22 -4.68 -13.06
CA TYR A 177 -14.63 -5.29 -11.87
C TYR A 177 -14.72 -6.82 -11.85
N GLU A 178 -13.63 -7.45 -11.44
CA GLU A 178 -13.59 -8.84 -10.97
C GLU A 178 -13.80 -8.88 -9.45
N ILE A 179 -14.48 -9.90 -8.94
CA ILE A 179 -14.71 -10.05 -7.50
C ILE A 179 -13.93 -11.24 -6.98
N ASN A 180 -13.12 -10.99 -5.95
CA ASN A 180 -12.41 -12.03 -5.22
C ASN A 180 -13.05 -12.18 -3.85
N PHE A 181 -13.39 -13.41 -3.48
CA PHE A 181 -13.99 -13.74 -2.20
C PHE A 181 -12.96 -14.43 -1.31
N TYR A 182 -12.92 -14.00 -0.06
CA TYR A 182 -12.22 -14.70 1.00
C TYR A 182 -13.20 -14.99 2.13
N LEU A 183 -13.58 -16.26 2.26
CA LEU A 183 -14.62 -16.70 3.16
C LEU A 183 -13.97 -17.45 4.34
N THR A 184 -14.30 -17.06 5.56
CA THR A 184 -13.77 -17.66 6.80
C THR A 184 -14.89 -17.86 7.81
N ALA A 185 -14.70 -18.75 8.78
CA ALA A 185 -15.63 -18.98 9.87
C ALA A 185 -14.93 -18.81 11.22
N GLU A 186 -15.66 -18.38 12.26
CA GLU A 186 -15.10 -18.14 13.60
C GLU A 186 -14.38 -19.36 14.20
N ASP A 187 -14.93 -20.55 13.96
CA ASP A 187 -14.42 -21.82 14.47
C ASP A 187 -13.31 -22.41 13.61
N ASN A 188 -12.90 -21.72 12.53
CA ASN A 188 -12.00 -22.23 11.50
C ASN A 188 -12.36 -23.68 11.11
N ALA A 189 -13.66 -23.92 10.88
CA ALA A 189 -14.15 -25.24 10.51
C ALA A 189 -13.38 -25.80 9.30
N SER A 190 -13.26 -27.14 9.25
CA SER A 190 -12.38 -27.83 8.29
C SER A 190 -12.61 -27.51 6.81
N GLU A 191 -13.77 -26.95 6.45
CA GLU A 191 -14.12 -26.55 5.08
C GLU A 191 -13.60 -25.15 4.70
N TYR A 192 -13.10 -24.36 5.66
CA TYR A 192 -12.59 -23.01 5.48
C TYR A 192 -11.05 -22.96 5.52
N PRO A 193 -10.42 -21.92 4.95
CA PRO A 193 -11.02 -20.84 4.17
C PRO A 193 -11.53 -21.31 2.80
N ILE A 194 -12.51 -20.58 2.27
CA ILE A 194 -13.01 -20.76 0.90
C ILE A 194 -12.60 -19.55 0.08
N TYR A 195 -11.97 -19.79 -1.05
CA TYR A 195 -11.58 -18.77 -2.01
C TYR A 195 -12.56 -18.77 -3.17
N GLY A 196 -13.11 -17.61 -3.51
CA GLY A 196 -14.02 -17.46 -4.64
C GLY A 196 -13.51 -16.43 -5.64
N THR A 197 -13.87 -16.60 -6.90
CA THR A 197 -13.63 -15.61 -7.95
C THR A 197 -14.86 -15.48 -8.84
N LYS A 198 -15.18 -14.24 -9.24
CA LYS A 198 -16.16 -13.93 -10.28
C LYS A 198 -15.50 -12.99 -11.28
N LYS A 199 -15.26 -13.50 -12.48
CA LYS A 199 -14.61 -12.74 -13.55
C LYS A 199 -15.50 -11.60 -14.06
N ALA A 200 -14.88 -10.49 -14.42
CA ALA A 200 -15.57 -9.36 -15.05
C ALA A 200 -16.21 -9.79 -16.39
N GLY A 201 -17.47 -9.41 -16.61
CA GLY A 201 -18.24 -9.80 -17.81
C GLY A 201 -18.70 -11.26 -17.82
N SER A 202 -18.56 -12.00 -16.73
CA SER A 202 -19.08 -13.36 -16.58
C SER A 202 -20.04 -13.45 -15.40
N ASP A 203 -21.14 -14.17 -15.56
CA ASP A 203 -22.12 -14.40 -14.49
C ASP A 203 -21.74 -15.55 -13.56
N ASN A 204 -20.70 -16.31 -13.93
CA ASN A 204 -20.28 -17.50 -13.21
C ASN A 204 -19.35 -17.15 -12.04
N PHE A 205 -19.53 -17.92 -10.97
CA PHE A 205 -18.65 -17.91 -9.80
C PHE A 205 -17.85 -19.20 -9.77
N ASN A 206 -16.61 -19.11 -9.32
CA ASN A 206 -15.77 -20.28 -9.09
C ASN A 206 -15.27 -20.25 -7.65
N PHE A 207 -15.54 -21.32 -6.90
CA PHE A 207 -15.13 -21.47 -5.51
C PHE A 207 -14.16 -22.64 -5.36
N THR A 208 -13.13 -22.43 -4.54
CA THR A 208 -12.13 -23.42 -4.18
C THR A 208 -12.04 -23.49 -2.67
N LEU A 209 -12.22 -24.69 -2.14
CA LEU A 209 -12.14 -25.00 -0.72
C LEU A 209 -10.69 -25.31 -0.36
N ALA A 210 -10.25 -24.89 0.84
CA ALA A 210 -8.97 -25.35 1.38
C ALA A 210 -8.99 -26.85 1.74
N SER A 211 -10.18 -27.43 1.92
CA SER A 211 -10.37 -28.83 2.29
C SER A 211 -10.39 -29.77 1.09
N VAL A 212 -9.96 -31.01 1.31
CA VAL A 212 -10.02 -32.05 0.29
C VAL A 212 -11.47 -32.53 0.13
N ARG A 213 -12.12 -32.17 -0.98
CA ARG A 213 -13.53 -32.53 -1.26
C ARG A 213 -13.83 -34.02 -1.20
N ASP A 214 -12.84 -34.88 -1.47
CA ASP A 214 -12.99 -36.33 -1.45
C ASP A 214 -11.89 -36.98 -0.60
N GLN A 215 -12.08 -36.90 0.71
CA GLN A 215 -11.21 -37.54 1.68
C GLN A 215 -11.11 -39.06 1.45
N ALA A 216 -12.16 -39.69 0.92
CA ALA A 216 -12.17 -41.13 0.66
C ALA A 216 -11.24 -41.49 -0.50
N THR A 217 -11.26 -40.73 -1.60
CA THR A 217 -10.32 -40.92 -2.72
C THR A 217 -8.90 -40.51 -2.33
N TYR A 218 -8.72 -39.41 -1.59
CA TYR A 218 -7.42 -39.02 -1.05
C TYR A 218 -6.82 -40.13 -0.18
N ASN A 219 -7.61 -40.70 0.73
CA ASN A 219 -7.18 -41.79 1.59
C ASN A 219 -6.92 -43.09 0.79
N LYS A 220 -7.62 -43.34 -0.33
CA LYS A 220 -7.32 -44.49 -1.21
C LYS A 220 -6.00 -44.33 -1.96
N VAL A 221 -5.66 -43.11 -2.39
CA VAL A 221 -4.42 -42.82 -3.11
C VAL A 221 -3.21 -42.76 -2.17
N ASN A 222 -3.41 -42.27 -0.94
CA ASN A 222 -2.34 -42.06 0.03
C ASN A 222 -2.17 -43.20 1.05
N LYS A 223 -3.03 -44.22 1.05
CA LYS A 223 -2.73 -45.49 1.73
C LYS A 223 -1.66 -46.24 0.94
N LYS A 224 -0.40 -46.09 1.35
CA LYS A 224 0.66 -47.05 1.04
C LYS A 224 0.49 -48.31 1.89
#